data_AF-A0A3N0WD01-F1
#
_entry.id   AF-A0A3N0WD01-F1
#
_cell.length_a   1.000
_cell.length_b   1.000
_cell.length_c   1.000
_cell.angle_alpha   90.00
_cell.angle_beta   90.00
_cell.angle_gamma   90.00
#
_symmetry.space_group_name_H-M   'P 1'
#
loop_
_entity.id
_entity.type
_entity.pdbx_description
1 polymer ?
#
loop_
_entity_poly.entity_id
_entity_poly.type
_entity_poly.pdbx_seq_one_letter_code
_entity_poly.pdbx_strand_id
1 'polypeptide(L)'
;MRVNGLRETLAKLNDFGEQGKNRIKQVTAVNGQEIAAKAARNLSSYSDVDETGTIAQSINAKLEDNGFKSVISVNQVPIGAYIEFGTGTYVEVADEWKDIAWQFYVNGKGQLHPHPYFYPAFNQGRDQYISDLKDALQRLTREFNSRR
;
A
#
# COMPACT_ATOMS: atom_id res chain seq x y z
N MET A 1 3.15 -51.28 -0.61
CA MET A 1 3.45 -50.34 0.49
C MET A 1 2.14 -49.65 0.90
N ARG A 2 1.75 -49.67 2.18
CA ARG A 2 0.60 -48.89 2.71
C ARG A 2 1.16 -47.72 3.52
N VAL A 3 0.86 -46.49 3.13
CA VAL A 3 1.24 -45.29 3.86
C VAL A 3 0.05 -44.87 4.71
N ASN A 4 0.13 -45.11 6.02
CA ASN A 4 -0.88 -44.66 6.97
C ASN A 4 -0.78 -43.14 7.15
N GLY A 5 -1.91 -42.44 7.22
CA GLY A 5 -1.94 -40.99 7.46
C GLY A 5 -1.73 -40.08 6.24
N LEU A 6 -1.41 -40.62 5.05
CA LEU A 6 -1.15 -39.81 3.84
C LEU A 6 -2.28 -38.81 3.51
N ARG A 7 -3.54 -39.26 3.54
CA ARG A 7 -4.70 -38.39 3.24
C ARG A 7 -4.85 -37.25 4.23
N GLU A 8 -4.61 -37.54 5.51
CA GLU A 8 -4.69 -36.52 6.57
C GLU A 8 -3.56 -35.50 6.43
N THR A 9 -2.33 -35.96 6.14
CA THR A 9 -1.19 -35.06 5.88
C THR A 9 -1.46 -34.15 4.69
N LEU A 10 -1.98 -34.69 3.59
CA LEU A 10 -2.32 -33.90 2.41
C LEU A 10 -3.42 -32.86 2.72
N ALA A 11 -4.44 -33.24 3.49
CA ALA A 11 -5.49 -32.32 3.91
C ALA A 11 -4.95 -31.16 4.76
N LYS A 12 -4.08 -31.46 5.75
CA LYS A 12 -3.44 -30.45 6.60
C LYS A 12 -2.55 -29.49 5.80
N LEU A 13 -1.79 -30.00 4.82
CA LEU A 13 -0.96 -29.16 3.96
C LEU A 13 -1.79 -28.25 3.06
N ASN A 14 -2.90 -28.74 2.51
CA ASN A 14 -3.82 -27.91 1.72
C ASN A 14 -4.45 -26.80 2.57
N ASP A 15 -4.94 -27.14 3.76
CA ASP A 15 -5.51 -26.17 4.71
C ASP A 15 -4.47 -25.10 5.11
N PHE A 16 -3.22 -25.50 5.38
CA PHE A 16 -2.12 -24.56 5.63
C PHE A 16 -1.88 -23.60 4.46
N GLY A 17 -1.89 -24.11 3.22
CA GLY A 17 -1.76 -23.29 2.02
C GLY A 17 -2.87 -22.26 1.87
N GLU A 18 -4.12 -22.65 2.12
CA GLU A 18 -5.27 -21.74 2.06
C GLU A 18 -5.24 -20.70 3.19
N GLN A 19 -4.88 -21.11 4.42
CA GLN A 19 -4.68 -20.16 5.52
C GLN A 19 -3.56 -19.17 5.20
N GLY A 20 -2.48 -19.62 4.56
CA GLY A 20 -1.39 -18.77 4.09
C GLY A 20 -1.87 -17.71 3.11
N LYS A 21 -2.60 -18.12 2.06
CA LYS A 21 -3.21 -17.19 1.10
C LYS A 21 -4.11 -16.15 1.78
N ASN A 22 -4.99 -16.61 2.67
CA ASN A 22 -5.91 -15.72 3.40
C ASN A 22 -5.15 -14.73 4.28
N ARG A 23 -4.07 -15.17 4.93
CA ARG A 23 -3.22 -14.31 5.75
C ARG A 23 -2.53 -13.23 4.94
N ILE A 24 -1.97 -13.59 3.77
CA ILE A 24 -1.36 -12.63 2.84
C ILE A 24 -2.40 -11.57 2.43
N LYS A 25 -3.59 -12.00 1.99
CA LYS A 25 -4.66 -11.09 1.58
C LYS A 25 -5.09 -10.13 2.69
N GLN A 26 -5.19 -10.62 3.93
CA GLN A 26 -5.51 -9.79 5.09
C GLN A 26 -4.44 -8.71 5.33
N VAL A 27 -3.17 -9.10 5.35
CA VAL A 27 -2.06 -8.15 5.56
C VAL A 27 -2.01 -7.13 4.44
N THR A 28 -2.17 -7.56 3.18
CA THR A 28 -2.23 -6.67 2.02
C THR A 28 -3.39 -5.67 2.12
N ALA A 29 -4.57 -6.12 2.53
CA ALA A 29 -5.74 -5.25 2.69
C ALA A 29 -5.54 -4.20 3.79
N VAL A 30 -5.08 -4.63 4.97
CA VAL A 30 -4.83 -3.74 6.11
C VAL A 30 -3.78 -2.70 5.75
N ASN A 31 -2.64 -3.14 5.21
CA ASN A 31 -1.55 -2.24 4.86
C ASN A 31 -1.97 -1.18 3.82
N GLY A 32 -2.73 -1.58 2.78
CA GLY A 32 -3.25 -0.63 1.79
C GLY A 32 -4.15 0.45 2.41
N GLN A 33 -5.05 0.06 3.31
CA GLN A 33 -5.91 1.01 4.04
C GLN A 33 -5.09 1.94 4.95
N GLU A 34 -4.06 1.43 5.61
CA GLU A 34 -3.17 2.24 6.43
C GLU A 34 -2.38 3.27 5.62
N ILE A 35 -1.89 2.89 4.43
CA ILE A 35 -1.24 3.82 3.50
C ILE A 35 -2.23 4.92 3.10
N ALA A 36 -3.44 4.55 2.67
CA ALA A 36 -4.47 5.54 2.29
C ALA A 36 -4.79 6.50 3.45
N ALA A 37 -4.98 5.98 4.66
CA ALA A 37 -5.28 6.79 5.84
C ALA A 37 -4.10 7.69 6.27
N LYS A 38 -2.85 7.23 6.12
CA LYS A 38 -1.67 8.05 6.37
C LYS A 38 -1.53 9.15 5.32
N ALA A 39 -1.70 8.83 4.05
CA ALA A 39 -1.66 9.80 2.96
C ALA A 39 -2.74 10.89 3.13
N ALA A 40 -3.96 10.49 3.50
CA ALA A 40 -5.02 11.45 3.83
C ALA A 40 -4.65 12.36 5.00
N ARG A 41 -4.08 11.82 6.09
CA ARG A 41 -3.63 12.63 7.23
C ARG A 41 -2.49 13.58 6.90
N ASN A 42 -1.52 13.14 6.10
CA ASN A 42 -0.44 13.99 5.63
C ASN A 42 -1.02 15.15 4.81
N LEU A 43 -1.94 14.86 3.88
CA LEU A 43 -2.54 15.89 3.04
C LEU A 43 -3.40 16.88 3.85
N SER A 44 -4.19 16.40 4.82
CA SER A 44 -5.00 17.26 5.68
C SER A 44 -4.19 18.19 6.58
N SER A 45 -2.87 17.98 6.71
CA SER A 45 -1.97 18.92 7.39
C SER A 45 -1.64 20.16 6.55
N TYR A 46 -1.97 20.15 5.25
CA TYR A 46 -1.71 21.23 4.30
C TYR A 46 -3.01 21.96 3.96
N SER A 47 -3.37 22.93 4.79
CA SER A 47 -4.62 23.69 4.65
C SER A 47 -4.70 24.56 3.38
N ASP A 48 -3.55 24.85 2.77
CA ASP A 48 -3.43 25.67 1.55
C ASP A 48 -3.72 24.90 0.25
N VAL A 49 -3.68 23.55 0.28
CA VAL A 49 -3.93 22.69 -0.89
C VAL A 49 -5.18 21.83 -0.75
N ASP A 50 -5.68 21.59 0.46
CA ASP A 50 -6.89 20.79 0.72
C ASP A 50 -7.74 21.36 1.86
N GLU A 51 -8.11 22.63 1.77
CA GLU A 51 -8.88 23.37 2.79
C GLU A 51 -10.15 22.64 3.25
N THR A 52 -10.88 22.02 2.31
CA THR A 52 -12.14 21.30 2.59
C THR A 52 -11.93 19.80 2.86
N GLY A 53 -10.70 19.30 2.81
CA GLY A 53 -10.38 17.88 2.96
C GLY A 53 -10.88 16.98 1.83
N THR A 54 -11.29 17.56 0.70
CA THR A 54 -11.91 16.84 -0.41
C THR A 54 -10.92 15.90 -1.11
N ILE A 55 -9.65 16.31 -1.24
CA ILE A 55 -8.63 15.48 -1.86
C ILE A 55 -8.27 14.34 -0.89
N ALA A 56 -8.06 14.64 0.39
CA ALA A 56 -7.77 13.65 1.42
C ALA A 56 -8.86 12.58 1.52
N GLN A 57 -10.14 12.98 1.46
CA GLN A 57 -11.29 12.06 1.44
C GLN A 57 -11.37 11.22 0.16
N SER A 58 -10.73 11.64 -0.92
CA SER A 58 -10.71 10.92 -2.19
C SER A 58 -9.65 9.82 -2.25
N ILE A 59 -8.72 9.80 -1.29
CA ILE A 59 -7.66 8.79 -1.20
C ILE A 59 -8.28 7.48 -0.72
N ASN A 60 -8.14 6.44 -1.53
CA ASN A 60 -8.73 5.14 -1.25
C ASN A 60 -7.79 4.01 -1.63
N ALA A 61 -7.93 2.87 -0.94
CA ALA A 61 -7.24 1.64 -1.28
C ALA A 61 -8.25 0.60 -1.78
N LYS A 62 -7.95 0.03 -2.94
CA LYS A 62 -8.76 -1.00 -3.60
C LYS A 62 -7.97 -2.29 -3.72
N LEU A 63 -8.60 -3.40 -3.37
CA LEU A 63 -8.03 -4.72 -3.59
C LEU A 63 -8.19 -5.14 -5.05
N GLU A 64 -7.09 -5.65 -5.60
CA GLU A 64 -6.98 -6.24 -6.93
C GLU A 64 -6.32 -7.63 -6.83
N ASP A 65 -6.23 -8.33 -7.96
CA ASP A 65 -5.58 -9.64 -8.06
C ASP A 65 -6.06 -10.62 -6.98
N ASN A 66 -7.39 -10.75 -6.84
CA ASN A 66 -8.04 -11.59 -5.83
C ASN A 66 -7.60 -11.28 -4.37
N GLY A 67 -7.22 -10.04 -4.09
CA GLY A 67 -6.78 -9.57 -2.77
C GLY A 67 -5.28 -9.67 -2.52
N PHE A 68 -4.48 -10.13 -3.49
CA PHE A 68 -3.02 -10.16 -3.37
C PHE A 68 -2.36 -8.82 -3.66
N LYS A 69 -3.10 -7.89 -4.28
CA LYS A 69 -2.62 -6.54 -4.58
C LYS A 69 -3.55 -5.52 -3.94
N SER A 70 -2.99 -4.48 -3.34
CA SER A 70 -3.71 -3.27 -2.96
C SER A 70 -3.23 -2.11 -3.82
N VAL A 71 -4.15 -1.46 -4.52
CA VAL A 71 -3.90 -0.24 -5.29
C VAL A 71 -4.45 0.93 -4.51
N ILE A 72 -3.57 1.87 -4.19
CA ILE A 72 -3.94 3.11 -3.55
C ILE A 72 -4.04 4.18 -4.64
N SER A 73 -5.14 4.94 -4.65
CA SER A 73 -5.42 5.95 -5.66
C SER A 73 -6.04 7.20 -5.06
N VAL A 74 -5.82 8.33 -5.73
CA VAL A 74 -6.45 9.62 -5.45
C VAL A 74 -7.41 9.90 -6.61
N ASN A 75 -8.71 10.12 -6.36
CA ASN A 75 -9.65 10.29 -7.48
C ASN A 75 -9.49 11.65 -8.20
N GLN A 76 -8.83 12.60 -7.55
CA GLN A 76 -8.53 13.94 -8.09
C GLN A 76 -7.17 13.95 -8.85
N VAL A 77 -6.95 13.05 -9.79
CA VAL A 77 -5.81 13.14 -10.74
C VAL A 77 -6.16 14.16 -11.84
N PRO A 78 -5.24 15.04 -12.31
CA PRO A 78 -3.80 15.12 -12.04
C PRO A 78 -3.39 15.99 -10.86
N ILE A 79 -4.32 16.71 -10.23
CA ILE A 79 -3.98 17.68 -9.18
C ILE A 79 -3.23 17.02 -8.02
N GLY A 80 -3.57 15.79 -7.67
CA GLY A 80 -2.86 15.02 -6.65
C GLY A 80 -1.37 14.80 -6.94
N ALA A 81 -0.95 14.67 -8.21
CA ALA A 81 0.46 14.51 -8.57
C ALA A 81 1.22 15.84 -8.54
N TYR A 82 0.58 16.93 -8.95
CA TYR A 82 1.18 18.26 -8.85
C TYR A 82 1.36 18.72 -7.40
N ILE A 83 0.43 18.35 -6.52
CA ILE A 83 0.56 18.59 -5.07
C ILE A 83 1.76 17.80 -4.53
N GLU A 84 1.88 16.51 -4.87
CA GLU A 84 2.95 15.64 -4.35
C GLU A 84 4.35 16.16 -4.71
N PHE A 85 4.55 16.55 -5.98
CA PHE A 85 5.87 16.85 -6.54
C PHE A 85 6.17 18.34 -6.71
N GLY A 86 5.18 19.21 -6.54
CA GLY A 86 5.28 20.62 -6.88
C GLY A 86 5.25 20.87 -8.39
N THR A 87 5.38 22.14 -8.77
CA THR A 87 5.33 22.58 -10.18
C THR A 87 6.35 23.68 -10.48
N GLY A 88 6.65 23.89 -11.75
CA GLY A 88 7.56 24.94 -12.19
C GLY A 88 8.96 24.81 -11.62
N THR A 89 9.48 25.89 -11.05
CA THR A 89 10.81 25.92 -10.42
C THR A 89 10.85 25.26 -9.04
N TYR A 90 9.69 24.87 -8.49
CA TYR A 90 9.56 24.29 -7.16
C TYR A 90 9.45 22.77 -7.17
N VAL A 91 9.61 22.12 -8.34
CA VAL A 91 9.54 20.66 -8.42
C VAL A 91 10.62 20.02 -7.55
N GLU A 92 10.20 19.21 -6.59
CA GLU A 92 11.09 18.43 -5.71
C GLU A 92 10.64 16.97 -5.73
N VAL A 93 11.53 16.10 -6.20
CA VAL A 93 11.23 14.67 -6.40
C VAL A 93 12.43 13.85 -5.96
N ALA A 94 12.23 12.97 -4.99
CA ALA A 94 13.26 12.00 -4.60
C ALA A 94 13.57 11.06 -5.77
N ASP A 95 14.82 10.57 -5.85
CA ASP A 95 15.32 9.83 -7.01
C ASP A 95 14.43 8.62 -7.40
N GLU A 96 13.90 7.91 -6.42
CA GLU A 96 13.04 6.74 -6.63
C GLU A 96 11.67 7.06 -7.26
N TRP A 97 11.25 8.34 -7.23
CA TRP A 97 9.96 8.80 -7.76
C TRP A 97 10.08 9.60 -9.06
N LYS A 98 11.29 9.86 -9.55
CA LYS A 98 11.54 10.69 -10.75
C LYS A 98 10.77 10.20 -11.97
N ASP A 99 10.83 8.90 -12.25
CA ASP A 99 10.16 8.32 -13.42
C ASP A 99 8.65 8.49 -13.37
N ILE A 100 8.05 8.37 -12.18
CA ILE A 100 6.61 8.56 -11.97
C ILE A 100 6.26 10.04 -12.08
N ALA A 101 7.02 10.93 -11.44
CA ALA A 101 6.78 12.37 -11.50
C ALA A 101 6.84 12.90 -12.94
N TRP A 102 7.77 12.39 -13.76
CA TRP A 102 7.90 12.78 -15.16
C TRP A 102 6.68 12.42 -16.02
N GLN A 103 5.86 11.43 -15.64
CA GLN A 103 4.62 11.10 -16.35
C GLN A 103 3.57 12.22 -16.25
N PHE A 104 3.69 13.08 -15.24
CA PHE A 104 2.79 14.21 -15.01
C PHE A 104 3.36 15.54 -15.54
N TYR A 105 4.57 15.53 -16.14
CA TYR A 105 5.14 16.75 -16.71
C TYR A 105 4.36 17.22 -17.94
N VAL A 106 4.00 18.51 -17.95
CA VAL A 106 3.30 19.13 -19.08
C VAL A 106 4.18 20.17 -19.78
N ASN A 107 4.57 21.24 -19.08
CA ASN A 107 5.23 22.39 -19.70
C ASN A 107 6.19 23.17 -18.79
N GLY A 108 6.48 22.66 -17.59
CA GLY A 108 7.38 23.32 -16.63
C GLY A 108 6.86 24.65 -16.08
N LYS A 109 5.56 24.96 -16.21
CA LYS A 109 4.93 26.14 -15.60
C LYS A 109 4.23 25.76 -14.29
N GLY A 110 4.06 26.74 -13.42
CA GLY A 110 3.40 26.60 -12.12
C GLY A 110 4.22 27.22 -10.99
N GLN A 111 3.58 27.40 -9.84
CA GLN A 111 4.18 27.98 -8.63
C GLN A 111 3.80 27.19 -7.37
N LEU A 112 3.21 26.01 -7.55
CA LEU A 112 2.84 25.14 -6.44
C LEU A 112 4.09 24.52 -5.83
N HIS A 113 4.27 24.73 -4.53
CA HIS A 113 5.30 24.06 -3.76
C HIS A 113 4.90 22.61 -3.50
N PRO A 114 5.87 21.69 -3.39
CA PRO A 114 5.60 20.28 -3.14
C PRO A 114 5.03 20.11 -1.73
N HIS A 115 3.97 19.32 -1.64
CA HIS A 115 3.32 18.90 -0.42
C HIS A 115 3.21 17.37 -0.42
N PRO A 116 4.34 16.67 -0.17
CA PRO A 116 4.36 15.20 -0.16
C PRO A 116 3.36 14.60 0.82
N TYR A 117 2.39 13.85 0.32
CA TYR A 117 1.44 13.15 1.18
C TYR A 117 1.45 11.65 0.92
N PHE A 118 1.63 11.25 -0.34
CA PHE A 118 1.47 9.89 -0.79
C PHE A 118 2.74 9.06 -0.71
N TYR A 119 3.87 9.53 -1.26
CA TYR A 119 5.11 8.77 -1.24
C TYR A 119 5.66 8.54 0.17
N PRO A 120 5.59 9.48 1.13
CA PRO A 120 6.04 9.21 2.49
C PRO A 120 5.21 8.12 3.15
N ALA A 121 3.89 8.13 2.92
CA ALA A 121 2.97 7.11 3.42
C ALA A 121 3.23 5.74 2.76
N PHE A 122 3.50 5.72 1.45
CA PHE A 122 3.83 4.50 0.72
C PHE A 122 5.14 3.89 1.21
N ASN A 123 6.21 4.69 1.36
CA ASN A 123 7.51 4.19 1.81
C ASN A 123 7.41 3.55 3.19
N GLN A 124 6.75 4.23 4.13
CA GLN A 124 6.51 3.65 5.46
C GLN A 124 5.63 2.39 5.39
N GLY A 125 4.59 2.41 4.56
CA GLY A 125 3.68 1.28 4.39
C GLY A 125 4.37 0.07 3.76
N ARG A 126 5.24 0.26 2.76
CA ARG A 126 6.04 -0.78 2.12
C ARG A 126 6.91 -1.52 3.13
N ASP A 127 7.61 -0.76 3.97
CA ASP A 127 8.51 -1.35 4.97
C ASP A 127 7.70 -2.11 6.04
N GLN A 128 6.58 -1.53 6.49
CA GLN A 128 5.66 -2.18 7.42
C GLN A 128 5.04 -3.46 6.84
N TYR A 129 4.65 -3.44 5.55
CA TYR A 129 4.04 -4.58 4.87
C TYR A 129 4.95 -5.81 4.91
N ILE A 130 6.23 -5.63 4.60
CA ILE A 130 7.22 -6.72 4.61
C ILE A 130 7.35 -7.31 6.01
N SER A 131 7.40 -6.44 7.04
CA SER A 131 7.48 -6.87 8.44
C SER A 131 6.23 -7.66 8.86
N ASP A 132 5.03 -7.09 8.62
CA ASP A 132 3.76 -7.70 9.00
C ASP A 132 3.52 -9.02 8.29
N LEU A 133 3.87 -9.08 7.01
CA LEU A 133 3.74 -10.30 6.21
C LEU A 133 4.64 -11.41 6.77
N LYS A 134 5.89 -11.08 7.07
CA LYS A 134 6.84 -12.03 7.68
C LYS A 134 6.32 -12.53 9.02
N ASP A 135 5.90 -11.63 9.91
CA ASP A 135 5.40 -11.99 11.23
C ASP A 135 4.12 -12.84 11.15
N ALA A 136 3.22 -12.48 10.24
CA ALA A 136 1.98 -13.19 10.02
C ALA A 136 2.20 -14.62 9.52
N LEU A 137 3.11 -14.83 8.57
CA LEU A 137 3.45 -16.15 8.06
C LEU A 137 4.26 -16.99 9.06
N GLN A 138 5.14 -16.36 9.85
CA GLN A 138 5.85 -17.03 10.93
C GLN A 138 4.92 -17.48 12.06
N ARG A 139 3.92 -16.67 12.42
CA ARG A 139 2.87 -17.06 13.38
C ARG A 139 2.08 -18.25 12.84
N LEU A 140 1.62 -18.19 11.59
CA LEU A 140 0.87 -19.28 10.97
C LEU A 140 1.68 -20.60 10.95
N THR A 141 2.97 -20.52 10.61
CA THR A 141 3.87 -21.70 10.61
C THR A 141 4.03 -22.29 12.01
N ARG A 142 4.17 -21.46 13.04
CA ARG A 142 4.25 -21.91 14.44
C ARG A 142 2.95 -22.59 14.88
N GLU A 143 1.81 -21.97 14.58
CA GLU A 143 0.48 -22.53 14.90
C GLU A 143 0.24 -23.88 14.22
N PHE A 144 0.67 -24.03 12.97
CA PHE A 144 0.58 -25.31 12.27
C PHE A 144 1.44 -26.40 12.94
N ASN A 145 2.67 -26.06 13.34
CA ASN A 145 3.59 -27.00 13.96
C ASN A 145 3.24 -27.33 15.42
N SER A 146 2.55 -26.43 16.14
CA SER A 146 2.16 -26.62 17.54
C SER A 146 0.88 -27.44 17.72
N ARG A 147 0.08 -27.66 16.67
CA ARG A 147 -1.12 -28.52 16.69
C ARG A 147 -0.78 -30.03 16.68
N ARG A 148 0.38 -30.41 17.21
CA ARG A 148 0.83 -31.81 17.33
C ARG A 148 0.32 -32.45 18.61
#